data_AF-A0A9P9D259-F1
#
_entry.id   AF-A0A9P9D259-F1
#
_cell.length_a   1.000
_cell.length_b   1.000
_cell.length_c   1.000
_cell.angle_alpha   90.00
_cell.angle_beta   90.00
_cell.angle_gamma   90.00
#
_symmetry.space_group_name_H-M   'P 1'
#
loop_
_entity.id
_entity.type
_entity.pdbx_description
1 polymer ?
#
loop_
_entity_poly.entity_id
_entity_poly.type
_entity_poly.pdbx_seq_one_letter_code
_entity_poly.pdbx_strand_id
1 'polypeptide(L)'
;MLLSSIISSLRAHTRSQRDNSFQANTERLGWRIMEIFVRTWDLGFTAFGGPPVHFQILHRRFVEGVGFGGGCKWIDEQTYQELFGICQALPGPGSTKMVFCIAMIRAGIVGAIFAFLLWSLPGAIGMYGLSLGVQQMPERLPPAAYALLSGLNASTVGIVALAAVQLAEKAIQDRLTRILVIMGACAGLCYNALWYFPTLILIGGVTTVIWDVWLQQKAGKLRAKWKAKRTRARNEGGDEEVNASQSISLKEYKQAVPVELSKRKSQAEGSKARASTEHGPARQGPLENGLAREGVENTEGATVADTKTHNISIKLGISLIVAFLISFVLIMVFRGVLPHSTRSFDLFSNMYLAGTIIFGGGPVVIPLLRSYVVDPGWVSPRDFLLGLAIIQAFPGPNFNFAIYLGALSVAGSGVPTVFGALLGYLGIFFPGIILAVGVQSIWQALRAKAWVVSLLRGINATAVGLVFTAVYRLWEIGYLTPESSDGKSLSEEPWWVVIAAVTYAETAWFKVPPAMAIVFGAVLGLGWYGGVEYYSSRRAFV
;
A
#
# COMPACT_ATOMS: atom_id res chain seq x y z
N MET A 1 -27.08 36.81 -10.72
CA MET A 1 -28.03 35.68 -10.77
C MET A 1 -27.37 34.35 -11.13
N LEU A 2 -26.71 34.21 -12.29
CA LEU A 2 -26.05 32.93 -12.68
C LEU A 2 -24.99 32.42 -11.67
N LEU A 3 -24.01 33.23 -11.26
CA LEU A 3 -23.01 32.78 -10.27
C LEU A 3 -23.66 32.37 -8.94
N SER A 4 -24.67 33.11 -8.48
CA SER A 4 -25.38 32.82 -7.22
C SER A 4 -26.20 31.53 -7.27
N SER A 5 -26.81 31.18 -8.42
CA SER A 5 -27.51 29.89 -8.56
C SER A 5 -26.55 28.71 -8.72
N ILE A 6 -25.40 28.91 -9.38
CA ILE A 6 -24.32 27.92 -9.44
C ILE A 6 -23.75 27.66 -8.03
N ILE A 7 -23.47 28.70 -7.25
CA ILE A 7 -22.93 28.57 -5.88
C ILE A 7 -23.95 27.94 -4.93
N SER A 8 -25.25 28.27 -5.03
CA SER A 8 -26.28 27.63 -4.20
C SER A 8 -26.53 26.18 -4.60
N SER A 9 -26.53 25.86 -5.90
CA SER A 9 -26.60 24.49 -6.42
C SER A 9 -25.40 23.65 -5.95
N LEU A 10 -24.17 24.18 -6.03
CA LEU A 10 -22.97 23.52 -5.50
C LEU A 10 -23.07 23.28 -3.99
N ARG A 11 -23.53 24.25 -3.19
CA ARG A 11 -23.72 24.06 -1.74
C ARG A 11 -24.78 23.00 -1.43
N ALA A 12 -25.90 22.98 -2.15
CA ALA A 12 -26.95 21.99 -1.98
C ALA A 12 -26.47 20.57 -2.34
N HIS A 13 -25.76 20.43 -3.46
CA HIS A 13 -25.17 19.17 -3.91
C HIS A 13 -24.06 18.67 -2.97
N THR A 14 -23.20 19.57 -2.46
CA THR A 14 -22.17 19.23 -1.45
C THR A 14 -22.80 18.77 -0.13
N ARG A 15 -23.97 19.31 0.25
CA ARG A 15 -24.73 18.86 1.42
C ARG A 15 -25.32 17.46 1.19
N SER A 16 -26.02 17.26 0.08
CA SER A 16 -26.56 15.94 -0.35
C SER A 16 -25.48 14.85 -0.41
N GLN A 17 -24.29 15.15 -0.96
CA GLN A 17 -23.17 14.21 -1.00
C GLN A 17 -22.64 13.81 0.39
N ARG A 18 -22.81 14.67 1.41
CA ARG A 18 -22.38 14.39 2.78
C ARG A 18 -23.26 13.33 3.42
N ASP A 19 -24.56 13.46 3.21
CA ASP A 19 -25.59 12.50 3.65
C ASP A 19 -25.44 11.18 2.88
N ASN A 20 -25.19 11.24 1.57
CA ASN A 20 -24.84 10.10 0.71
C ASN A 20 -23.37 9.65 0.86
N SER A 21 -22.87 9.54 2.10
CA SER A 21 -21.60 8.85 2.37
C SER A 21 -21.71 7.35 2.07
N PHE A 22 -20.59 6.72 1.68
CA PHE A 22 -20.44 5.30 1.31
C PHE A 22 -21.24 4.80 0.08
N GLN A 23 -22.15 5.59 -0.50
CA GLN A 23 -22.91 5.24 -1.71
C GLN A 23 -22.15 5.57 -3.01
N ALA A 24 -22.51 4.95 -4.13
CA ALA A 24 -22.02 5.33 -5.45
C ALA A 24 -22.79 6.54 -6.03
N ASN A 25 -22.09 7.45 -6.73
CA ASN A 25 -22.70 8.60 -7.37
C ASN A 25 -23.28 8.22 -8.75
N THR A 26 -24.60 8.01 -8.77
CA THR A 26 -25.38 7.61 -9.95
C THR A 26 -25.90 8.79 -10.80
N GLU A 27 -25.55 10.04 -10.46
CA GLU A 27 -26.02 11.21 -11.20
C GLU A 27 -25.46 11.31 -12.63
N ARG A 28 -25.91 12.33 -13.37
CA ARG A 28 -25.39 12.66 -14.71
C ARG A 28 -23.86 12.83 -14.66
N LEU A 29 -23.19 12.39 -15.73
CA LEU A 29 -21.72 12.33 -15.81
C LEU A 29 -21.01 13.64 -15.43
N GLY A 30 -21.58 14.80 -15.76
CA GLY A 30 -21.03 16.10 -15.38
C GLY A 30 -20.93 16.33 -13.86
N TRP A 31 -21.92 15.90 -13.07
CA TRP A 31 -21.89 16.01 -11.61
C TRP A 31 -20.91 15.02 -10.98
N ARG A 32 -20.79 13.81 -11.54
CA ARG A 32 -19.75 12.83 -11.15
C ARG A 32 -18.34 13.36 -11.41
N ILE A 33 -18.11 13.95 -12.57
CA ILE A 33 -16.84 14.61 -12.93
C ILE A 33 -16.57 15.81 -12.02
N MET A 34 -17.59 16.60 -11.67
CA MET A 34 -17.47 17.72 -10.72
C MET A 34 -17.14 17.24 -9.29
N GLU A 35 -17.75 16.15 -8.81
CA GLU A 35 -17.40 15.55 -7.51
C GLU A 35 -15.93 15.10 -7.49
N ILE A 36 -15.50 14.36 -8.52
CA ILE A 36 -14.10 13.95 -8.67
C ILE A 36 -13.20 15.18 -8.68
N PHE A 37 -13.52 16.22 -9.46
CA PHE A 37 -12.74 17.46 -9.52
C PHE A 37 -12.55 18.06 -8.13
N VAL A 38 -13.65 18.42 -7.45
CA VAL A 38 -13.65 19.10 -6.15
C VAL A 38 -12.90 18.32 -5.06
N ARG A 39 -12.82 16.98 -5.17
CA ARG A 39 -12.15 16.12 -4.18
C ARG A 39 -10.72 15.69 -4.52
N THR A 40 -10.28 15.82 -5.78
CA THR A 40 -8.98 15.30 -6.25
C THR A 40 -8.04 16.33 -6.88
N TRP A 41 -8.52 17.48 -7.35
CA TRP A 41 -7.71 18.45 -8.10
C TRP A 41 -6.47 18.94 -7.31
N ASP A 42 -6.63 19.14 -6.00
CA ASP A 42 -5.59 19.64 -5.10
C ASP A 42 -4.51 18.59 -4.82
N LEU A 43 -4.85 17.31 -4.94
CA LEU A 43 -3.93 16.21 -4.65
C LEU A 43 -2.73 16.21 -5.60
N GLY A 44 -2.93 16.55 -6.88
CA GLY A 44 -1.85 16.70 -7.87
C GLY A 44 -0.85 17.82 -7.55
N PHE A 45 -1.17 18.70 -6.60
CA PHE A 45 -0.31 19.80 -6.13
C PHE A 45 0.14 19.67 -4.66
N THR A 46 -0.48 18.75 -3.89
CA THR A 46 -0.29 18.64 -2.42
C THR A 46 0.13 17.26 -1.93
N ALA A 47 0.01 16.22 -2.76
CA ALA A 47 0.45 14.87 -2.41
C ALA A 47 1.98 14.74 -2.59
N PHE A 48 2.74 15.21 -1.59
CA PHE A 48 4.17 14.99 -1.49
C PHE A 48 4.48 13.72 -0.67
N GLY A 49 5.70 13.19 -0.82
CA GLY A 49 6.24 12.17 0.09
C GLY A 49 6.14 10.72 -0.35
N GLY A 50 5.69 10.45 -1.58
CA GLY A 50 5.74 9.12 -2.17
C GLY A 50 4.73 8.14 -1.58
N PRO A 51 4.79 6.85 -2.00
CA PRO A 51 3.70 5.91 -1.82
C PRO A 51 3.16 5.78 -0.39
N PRO A 52 3.97 5.63 0.68
CA PRO A 52 3.44 5.47 2.05
C PRO A 52 2.62 6.68 2.52
N VAL A 53 3.09 7.89 2.21
CA VAL A 53 2.41 9.15 2.53
C VAL A 53 1.17 9.33 1.65
N HIS A 54 1.26 9.01 0.36
CA HIS A 54 0.10 9.05 -0.55
C HIS A 54 -1.02 8.14 -0.05
N PHE A 55 -0.74 6.92 0.40
CA PHE A 55 -1.76 6.06 1.00
C PHE A 55 -2.44 6.72 2.21
N GLN A 56 -1.69 7.35 3.12
CA GLN A 56 -2.25 8.09 4.26
C GLN A 56 -3.09 9.31 3.83
N ILE A 57 -2.66 10.07 2.82
CA ILE A 57 -3.43 11.20 2.26
C ILE A 57 -4.76 10.71 1.67
N LEU A 58 -4.75 9.59 0.94
CA LEU A 58 -5.96 9.00 0.35
C LEU A 58 -6.91 8.42 1.42
N HIS A 59 -6.36 7.79 2.46
CA HIS A 59 -7.12 7.32 3.62
C HIS A 59 -7.84 8.50 4.31
N ARG A 60 -7.08 9.53 4.68
CA ARG A 60 -7.60 10.76 5.28
C ARG A 60 -8.66 11.45 4.41
N ARG A 61 -8.45 11.50 3.08
CA ARG A 61 -9.38 12.15 2.13
C ARG A 61 -10.70 11.37 1.94
N PHE A 62 -10.65 10.05 1.86
CA PHE A 62 -11.76 9.21 1.39
C PHE A 62 -12.40 8.28 2.44
N VAL A 63 -11.68 7.94 3.51
CA VAL A 63 -12.16 7.14 4.66
C VAL A 63 -12.49 8.02 5.86
N GLU A 64 -11.60 8.93 6.24
CA GLU A 64 -11.90 9.89 7.31
C GLU A 64 -12.82 11.03 6.81
N GLY A 65 -12.74 11.37 5.52
CA GLY A 65 -13.50 12.45 4.88
C GLY A 65 -12.89 13.85 5.08
N VAL A 66 -11.61 13.93 5.45
CA VAL A 66 -10.91 15.15 5.87
C VAL A 66 -10.06 15.74 4.75
N GLY A 67 -10.08 17.07 4.60
CA GLY A 67 -9.27 17.82 3.63
C GLY A 67 -10.13 18.63 2.66
N PHE A 68 -9.56 19.00 1.51
CA PHE A 68 -10.23 19.84 0.52
C PHE A 68 -11.50 19.17 -0.04
N GLY A 69 -12.50 19.98 -0.36
CA GLY A 69 -13.84 19.53 -0.78
C GLY A 69 -14.72 18.95 0.35
N GLY A 70 -14.11 18.29 1.34
CA GLY A 70 -14.65 18.05 2.68
C GLY A 70 -15.75 16.99 2.87
N GLY A 71 -15.80 16.46 4.10
CA GLY A 71 -17.02 16.11 4.83
C GLY A 71 -17.69 14.76 4.53
N CYS A 72 -17.61 14.25 3.30
CA CYS A 72 -18.19 12.95 2.91
C CYS A 72 -17.14 11.83 2.98
N LYS A 73 -17.56 10.63 3.40
CA LYS A 73 -16.76 9.39 3.29
C LYS A 73 -17.16 8.66 2.01
N TRP A 74 -16.20 8.28 1.17
CA TRP A 74 -16.47 7.53 -0.07
C TRP A 74 -16.38 6.02 0.15
N ILE A 75 -15.45 5.56 0.97
CA ILE A 75 -15.24 4.14 1.28
C ILE A 75 -14.94 3.94 2.77
N ASP A 76 -15.35 2.79 3.30
CA ASP A 76 -15.07 2.38 4.68
C ASP A 76 -13.64 1.81 4.85
N GLU A 77 -13.24 1.57 6.10
CA GLU A 77 -11.92 1.04 6.44
C GLU A 77 -11.66 -0.36 5.85
N GLN A 78 -12.66 -1.25 5.84
CA GLN A 78 -12.50 -2.59 5.29
C GLN A 78 -12.30 -2.52 3.77
N THR A 79 -13.13 -1.74 3.07
CA THR A 79 -12.99 -1.47 1.64
C THR A 79 -11.63 -0.82 1.33
N TYR A 80 -11.14 0.08 2.17
CA TYR A 80 -9.80 0.67 2.02
C TYR A 80 -8.69 -0.38 2.15
N GLN A 81 -8.69 -1.20 3.21
CA GLN A 81 -7.66 -2.22 3.42
C GLN A 81 -7.67 -3.29 2.32
N GLU A 82 -8.85 -3.62 1.77
CA GLU A 82 -8.98 -4.48 0.60
C GLU A 82 -8.34 -3.87 -0.66
N LEU A 83 -8.68 -2.62 -0.99
CA LEU A 83 -8.09 -1.92 -2.14
C LEU A 83 -6.58 -1.74 -1.97
N PHE A 84 -6.11 -1.47 -0.75
CA PHE A 84 -4.68 -1.41 -0.44
C PHE A 84 -4.00 -2.75 -0.72
N GLY A 85 -4.58 -3.87 -0.27
CA GLY A 85 -4.11 -5.22 -0.55
C GLY A 85 -4.02 -5.53 -2.05
N ILE A 86 -5.05 -5.17 -2.84
CA ILE A 86 -5.02 -5.28 -4.31
C ILE A 86 -3.89 -4.42 -4.90
N CYS A 87 -3.79 -3.15 -4.50
CA CYS A 87 -2.84 -2.21 -5.07
C CYS A 87 -1.37 -2.54 -4.75
N GLN A 88 -1.10 -3.27 -3.67
CA GLN A 88 0.24 -3.75 -3.32
C GLN A 88 0.60 -5.08 -3.98
N ALA A 89 -0.35 -6.02 -4.08
CA ALA A 89 -0.10 -7.36 -4.59
C ALA A 89 -0.13 -7.48 -6.12
N LEU A 90 -0.67 -6.48 -6.82
CA LEU A 90 -0.58 -6.35 -8.28
C LEU A 90 0.55 -5.40 -8.70
N PRO A 91 1.18 -5.59 -9.86
CA PRO A 91 2.17 -4.65 -10.38
C PRO A 91 1.60 -3.26 -10.72
N GLY A 92 2.50 -2.31 -10.96
CA GLY A 92 2.26 -0.92 -11.33
C GLY A 92 2.20 0.06 -10.15
N PRO A 93 2.10 1.37 -10.39
CA PRO A 93 2.17 2.41 -9.35
C PRO A 93 1.09 2.31 -8.25
N GLY A 94 1.46 1.86 -7.05
CA GLY A 94 0.56 1.55 -5.92
C GLY A 94 -0.47 2.65 -5.60
N SER A 95 -0.01 3.87 -5.29
CA SER A 95 -0.92 4.97 -4.92
C SER A 95 -1.81 5.44 -6.07
N THR A 96 -1.33 5.35 -7.32
CA THR A 96 -2.12 5.75 -8.51
C THR A 96 -3.25 4.76 -8.77
N LYS A 97 -2.99 3.45 -8.65
CA LYS A 97 -4.03 2.41 -8.70
C LYS A 97 -5.06 2.63 -7.59
N MET A 98 -4.61 3.02 -6.39
CA MET A 98 -5.51 3.32 -5.27
C MET A 98 -6.48 4.48 -5.57
N VAL A 99 -5.98 5.61 -6.08
CA VAL A 99 -6.82 6.73 -6.56
C VAL A 99 -7.84 6.24 -7.60
N PHE A 100 -7.36 5.48 -8.59
CA PHE A 100 -8.17 4.99 -9.70
C PHE A 100 -9.31 4.07 -9.20
N CYS A 101 -8.99 3.08 -8.37
CA CYS A 101 -9.97 2.14 -7.81
C CYS A 101 -11.01 2.83 -6.92
N ILE A 102 -10.59 3.78 -6.09
CA ILE A 102 -11.49 4.59 -5.23
C ILE A 102 -12.45 5.42 -6.09
N ALA A 103 -11.92 6.16 -7.07
CA ALA A 103 -12.73 6.97 -7.98
C ALA A 103 -13.63 6.12 -8.89
N MET A 104 -13.23 4.90 -9.24
CA MET A 104 -14.04 3.96 -10.02
C MET A 104 -15.25 3.46 -9.22
N ILE A 105 -15.11 3.22 -7.91
CA ILE A 105 -16.24 2.85 -7.04
C ILE A 105 -17.24 4.00 -6.96
N ARG A 106 -16.77 5.21 -6.59
CA ARG A 106 -17.66 6.37 -6.42
C ARG A 106 -18.29 6.84 -7.73
N ALA A 107 -17.51 6.95 -8.81
CA ALA A 107 -17.90 7.68 -10.02
C ALA A 107 -17.71 6.90 -11.35
N GLY A 108 -17.39 5.61 -11.30
CA GLY A 108 -17.22 4.74 -12.49
C GLY A 108 -15.95 5.01 -13.29
N ILE A 109 -15.73 4.21 -14.34
CA ILE A 109 -14.46 4.19 -15.11
C ILE A 109 -14.06 5.56 -15.69
N VAL A 110 -15.02 6.37 -16.16
CA VAL A 110 -14.75 7.72 -16.68
C VAL A 110 -14.32 8.68 -15.56
N GLY A 111 -14.95 8.59 -14.39
CA GLY A 111 -14.53 9.33 -13.19
C GLY A 111 -13.14 8.92 -12.71
N ALA A 112 -12.80 7.63 -12.83
CA ALA A 112 -11.48 7.11 -12.47
C ALA A 112 -10.35 7.58 -13.40
N ILE A 113 -10.59 7.57 -14.72
CA ILE A 113 -9.67 8.14 -15.71
C ILE A 113 -9.46 9.64 -15.43
N PHE A 114 -10.54 10.39 -15.17
CA PHE A 114 -10.45 11.80 -14.85
C PHE A 114 -9.72 12.07 -13.52
N ALA A 115 -9.95 11.28 -12.48
CA ALA A 115 -9.22 11.35 -11.20
C ALA A 115 -7.72 11.09 -11.38
N PHE A 116 -7.34 10.10 -12.20
CA PHE A 116 -5.94 9.82 -12.54
C PHE A 116 -5.28 11.00 -13.27
N LEU A 117 -5.97 11.60 -14.24
CA LEU A 117 -5.46 12.76 -14.96
C LEU A 117 -5.28 13.97 -14.03
N LEU A 118 -6.24 14.28 -13.16
CA LEU A 118 -6.10 15.36 -12.16
C LEU A 118 -4.96 15.11 -11.16
N TRP A 119 -4.83 13.87 -10.67
CA TRP A 119 -3.77 13.46 -9.73
C TRP A 119 -2.37 13.51 -10.36
N SER A 120 -2.24 13.17 -11.64
CA SER A 120 -0.95 12.89 -12.27
C SER A 120 -0.46 13.98 -13.24
N LEU A 121 -1.36 14.67 -13.96
CA LEU A 121 -0.96 15.65 -14.98
C LEU A 121 -0.16 16.86 -14.45
N PRO A 122 -0.44 17.46 -13.27
CA PRO A 122 0.34 18.61 -12.81
C PRO A 122 1.84 18.30 -12.66
N GLY A 123 2.16 17.18 -12.00
CA GLY A 123 3.52 16.68 -11.89
C GLY A 123 4.10 16.23 -13.24
N ALA A 124 3.28 15.65 -14.13
CA ALA A 124 3.74 15.24 -15.47
C ALA A 124 4.14 16.45 -16.33
N ILE A 125 3.34 17.52 -16.32
CA ILE A 125 3.63 18.78 -17.03
C ILE A 125 4.90 19.43 -16.46
N GLY A 126 5.05 19.45 -15.13
CA GLY A 126 6.26 19.98 -14.49
C GLY A 126 7.52 19.17 -14.84
N MET A 127 7.46 17.84 -14.80
CA MET A 127 8.56 16.96 -15.21
C MET A 127 8.86 17.04 -16.71
N TYR A 128 7.86 17.27 -17.56
CA TYR A 128 8.09 17.57 -18.97
C TYR A 128 8.81 18.92 -19.16
N GLY A 129 8.37 19.97 -18.46
CA GLY A 129 9.05 21.27 -18.45
C GLY A 129 10.50 21.17 -17.98
N LEU A 130 10.77 20.38 -16.93
CA LEU A 130 12.12 20.06 -16.47
C LEU A 130 12.95 19.39 -17.57
N SER A 131 12.39 18.45 -18.33
CA SER A 131 13.11 17.78 -19.43
C SER A 131 13.55 18.76 -20.52
N LEU A 132 12.76 19.79 -20.81
CA LEU A 132 13.11 20.84 -21.76
C LEU A 132 14.18 21.77 -21.22
N GLY A 133 14.13 22.12 -19.92
CA GLY A 133 15.16 22.91 -19.27
C GLY A 133 16.52 22.21 -19.20
N VAL A 134 16.54 20.91 -18.88
CA VAL A 134 17.77 20.12 -18.79
C VAL A 134 18.46 19.95 -20.14
N GLN A 135 17.71 19.84 -21.23
CA GLN A 135 18.24 19.85 -22.61
C GLN A 135 18.97 21.16 -22.99
N GLN A 136 18.81 22.23 -22.21
CA GLN A 136 19.48 23.52 -22.41
C GLN A 136 20.60 23.78 -21.38
N MET A 137 20.84 22.87 -20.43
CA MET A 137 21.90 23.02 -19.43
C MET A 137 23.26 22.59 -19.99
N PRO A 138 24.33 23.40 -19.82
CA PRO A 138 25.70 23.01 -20.18
C PRO A 138 26.10 21.69 -19.53
N GLU A 139 26.98 20.89 -20.17
CA GLU A 139 27.39 19.57 -19.64
C GLU A 139 27.97 19.65 -18.23
N ARG A 140 28.79 20.67 -17.97
CA ARG A 140 29.33 20.99 -16.64
C ARG A 140 28.46 22.02 -15.95
N LEU A 141 27.89 21.65 -14.82
CA LEU A 141 27.17 22.55 -13.92
C LEU A 141 28.15 23.33 -13.02
N PRO A 142 27.73 24.45 -12.41
CA PRO A 142 28.52 25.09 -11.35
C PRO A 142 28.78 24.12 -10.18
N PRO A 143 29.96 24.13 -9.53
CA PRO A 143 30.26 23.24 -8.41
C PRO A 143 29.21 23.23 -7.28
N ALA A 144 28.67 24.40 -6.92
CA ALA A 144 27.57 24.52 -5.96
C ALA A 144 26.30 23.74 -6.37
N ALA A 145 26.00 23.63 -7.67
CA ALA A 145 24.85 22.86 -8.16
C ALA A 145 25.08 21.34 -8.05
N TYR A 146 26.31 20.85 -8.25
CA TYR A 146 26.64 19.44 -7.98
C TYR A 146 26.46 19.10 -6.49
N ALA A 147 26.86 20.00 -5.59
CA ALA A 147 26.68 19.80 -4.15
C ALA A 147 25.20 19.87 -3.72
N LEU A 148 24.41 20.78 -4.29
CA LEU A 148 22.96 20.86 -4.10
C LEU A 148 22.26 19.58 -4.56
N LEU A 149 22.56 19.10 -5.78
CA LEU A 149 22.01 17.85 -6.34
C LEU A 149 22.44 16.61 -5.54
N SER A 150 23.67 16.58 -5.04
CA SER A 150 24.15 15.54 -4.12
C SER A 150 23.39 15.55 -2.80
N GLY A 151 23.08 16.73 -2.26
CA GLY A 151 22.21 16.88 -1.09
C GLY A 151 20.79 16.34 -1.35
N LEU A 152 20.17 16.68 -2.48
CA LEU A 152 18.86 16.16 -2.88
C LEU A 152 18.84 14.62 -3.06
N ASN A 153 19.90 14.05 -3.64
CA ASN A 153 20.00 12.60 -3.86
C ASN A 153 20.29 11.83 -2.57
N ALA A 154 21.18 12.32 -1.70
CA ALA A 154 21.37 11.78 -0.36
C ALA A 154 20.07 11.80 0.47
N SER A 155 19.35 12.92 0.44
CA SER A 155 18.01 13.06 1.05
C SER A 155 17.03 12.03 0.49
N THR A 156 17.02 11.86 -0.83
CA THR A 156 16.20 10.87 -1.52
C THR A 156 16.46 9.45 -1.02
N VAL A 157 17.72 9.05 -0.81
CA VAL A 157 18.05 7.74 -0.24
C VAL A 157 17.52 7.61 1.19
N GLY A 158 17.59 8.67 2.01
CA GLY A 158 16.98 8.72 3.34
C GLY A 158 15.45 8.50 3.34
N ILE A 159 14.73 9.22 2.46
CA ILE A 159 13.27 9.05 2.28
C ILE A 159 12.92 7.64 1.77
N VAL A 160 13.71 7.09 0.84
CA VAL A 160 13.52 5.75 0.29
C VAL A 160 13.78 4.67 1.35
N ALA A 161 14.77 4.84 2.21
CA ALA A 161 15.02 3.95 3.35
C ALA A 161 13.87 3.98 4.36
N LEU A 162 13.31 5.17 4.66
CA LEU A 162 12.14 5.28 5.52
C LEU A 162 10.91 4.62 4.89
N ALA A 163 10.69 4.80 3.59
CA ALA A 163 9.61 4.13 2.87
C ALA A 163 9.75 2.60 2.89
N ALA A 164 10.98 2.06 2.76
CA ALA A 164 11.26 0.63 2.88
C ALA A 164 10.87 0.08 4.26
N VAL A 165 11.27 0.76 5.33
CA VAL A 165 10.92 0.38 6.72
C VAL A 165 9.40 0.44 6.94
N GLN A 166 8.73 1.54 6.58
CA GLN A 166 7.28 1.68 6.77
C GLN A 166 6.45 0.68 5.95
N LEU A 167 6.94 0.24 4.78
CA LEU A 167 6.32 -0.83 4.01
C LEU A 167 6.59 -2.19 4.66
N ALA A 168 7.81 -2.45 5.16
CA ALA A 168 8.17 -3.68 5.86
C ALA A 168 7.31 -3.90 7.10
N GLU A 169 7.14 -2.89 7.96
CA GLU A 169 6.28 -2.95 9.14
C GLU A 169 4.82 -3.33 8.80
N LYS A 170 4.29 -2.82 7.68
CA LYS A 170 2.93 -3.13 7.21
C LYS A 170 2.79 -4.48 6.51
N ALA A 171 3.87 -4.99 5.90
CA ALA A 171 3.89 -6.30 5.23
C ALA A 171 4.19 -7.46 6.19
N ILE A 172 4.89 -7.20 7.30
CA ILE A 172 5.26 -8.20 8.32
C ILE A 172 4.07 -8.44 9.26
N GLN A 173 3.16 -9.30 8.81
CA GLN A 173 1.98 -9.71 9.56
C GLN A 173 2.26 -10.91 10.49
N ASP A 174 3.32 -11.69 10.21
CA ASP A 174 3.63 -12.93 10.92
C ASP A 174 5.12 -13.32 10.78
N ARG A 175 5.49 -14.50 11.27
CA ARG A 175 6.88 -15.00 11.21
C ARG A 175 7.33 -15.36 9.79
N LEU A 176 6.45 -15.89 8.93
CA LEU A 176 6.81 -16.24 7.55
C LEU A 176 6.97 -14.97 6.70
N THR A 177 6.04 -14.02 6.76
CA THR A 177 6.19 -12.73 6.06
C THR A 177 7.46 -11.99 6.50
N ARG A 178 7.83 -12.04 7.80
CA ARG A 178 9.12 -11.53 8.27
C ARG A 178 10.32 -12.18 7.59
N ILE A 179 10.33 -13.51 7.47
CA ILE A 179 11.39 -14.24 6.78
C ILE A 179 11.41 -13.88 5.29
N LEU A 180 10.25 -13.73 4.63
CA LEU A 180 10.17 -13.33 3.22
C LEU A 180 10.65 -11.90 2.95
N VAL A 181 10.40 -10.94 3.84
CA VAL A 181 10.97 -9.58 3.72
C VAL A 181 12.49 -9.63 3.81
N ILE A 182 13.03 -10.32 4.83
CA ILE A 182 14.49 -10.43 5.06
C ILE A 182 15.16 -11.17 3.90
N MET A 183 14.62 -12.34 3.51
CA MET A 183 15.16 -13.12 2.40
C MET A 183 15.04 -12.38 1.07
N GLY A 184 13.94 -11.64 0.82
CA GLY A 184 13.79 -10.81 -0.37
C GLY A 184 14.85 -9.71 -0.46
N ALA A 185 15.12 -9.02 0.65
CA ALA A 185 16.18 -8.03 0.75
C ALA A 185 17.56 -8.64 0.51
N CYS A 186 17.95 -9.66 1.28
CA CYS A 186 19.26 -10.31 1.15
C CYS A 186 19.47 -10.91 -0.26
N ALA A 187 18.48 -11.63 -0.79
CA ALA A 187 18.56 -12.24 -2.12
C ALA A 187 18.73 -11.18 -3.21
N GLY A 188 17.95 -10.09 -3.16
CA GLY A 188 18.00 -9.00 -4.13
C GLY A 188 19.31 -8.21 -4.13
N LEU A 189 19.97 -8.07 -2.97
CA LEU A 189 21.30 -7.50 -2.88
C LEU A 189 22.36 -8.40 -3.56
N CYS A 190 22.26 -9.72 -3.35
CA CYS A 190 23.26 -10.68 -3.84
C CYS A 190 23.27 -10.89 -5.37
N TYR A 191 22.13 -10.73 -6.08
CA TYR A 191 22.08 -11.02 -7.52
C TYR A 191 21.18 -10.06 -8.30
N ASN A 192 21.68 -9.66 -9.47
CA ASN A 192 21.20 -8.48 -10.20
C ASN A 192 20.86 -8.88 -11.65
N ALA A 193 19.65 -9.43 -11.86
CA ALA A 193 19.14 -9.76 -13.18
C ALA A 193 17.65 -9.44 -13.30
N LEU A 194 17.23 -9.02 -14.50
CA LEU A 194 15.87 -8.54 -14.79
C LEU A 194 14.76 -9.55 -14.47
N TRP A 195 15.03 -10.85 -14.68
CA TRP A 195 14.09 -11.95 -14.39
C TRP A 195 14.01 -12.30 -12.90
N TYR A 196 15.03 -11.94 -12.11
CA TYR A 196 15.21 -12.45 -10.75
C TYR A 196 14.19 -11.90 -9.76
N PHE A 197 13.87 -10.60 -9.83
CA PHE A 197 12.89 -9.99 -8.92
C PHE A 197 11.47 -10.58 -9.09
N PRO A 198 10.91 -10.72 -10.32
CA PRO A 198 9.66 -11.46 -10.51
C PRO A 198 9.70 -12.91 -10.01
N THR A 199 10.82 -13.63 -10.23
CA THR A 199 10.98 -15.01 -9.76
C THR A 199 10.98 -15.10 -8.23
N LEU A 200 11.70 -14.24 -7.53
CA LEU A 200 11.67 -14.17 -6.06
C LEU A 200 10.26 -13.90 -5.52
N ILE A 201 9.57 -12.91 -6.09
CA ILE A 201 8.20 -12.54 -5.71
C ILE A 201 7.23 -13.72 -5.87
N LEU A 202 7.33 -14.46 -6.98
CA LEU A 202 6.54 -15.66 -7.22
C LEU A 202 6.87 -16.78 -6.21
N ILE A 203 8.15 -17.04 -5.93
CA ILE A 203 8.60 -18.04 -4.95
C ILE A 203 8.05 -17.71 -3.55
N GLY A 204 8.11 -16.46 -3.11
CA GLY A 204 7.58 -16.05 -1.80
C GLY A 204 6.05 -16.18 -1.69
N GLY A 205 5.33 -15.89 -2.77
CA GLY A 205 3.91 -16.21 -2.91
C GLY A 205 3.64 -17.71 -2.72
N VAL A 206 4.25 -18.55 -3.56
CA VAL A 206 4.06 -20.01 -3.55
C VAL A 206 4.46 -20.62 -2.19
N THR A 207 5.54 -20.14 -1.58
CA THR A 207 5.99 -20.57 -0.24
C THR A 207 4.93 -20.31 0.81
N THR A 208 4.23 -19.17 0.74
CA THR A 208 3.15 -18.82 1.67
C THR A 208 1.93 -19.73 1.49
N VAL A 209 1.57 -20.05 0.23
CA VAL A 209 0.48 -21.00 -0.07
C VAL A 209 0.80 -22.40 0.48
N ILE A 210 2.01 -22.90 0.26
CA ILE A 210 2.44 -24.21 0.78
C ILE A 210 2.40 -24.21 2.32
N TRP A 211 2.86 -23.14 2.95
CA TRP A 211 2.84 -22.99 4.41
C TRP A 211 1.40 -23.03 4.97
N ASP A 212 0.50 -22.18 4.49
CA ASP A 212 -0.85 -22.04 5.04
C ASP A 212 -1.76 -23.23 4.68
N VAL A 213 -1.76 -23.66 3.42
CA VAL A 213 -2.73 -24.65 2.93
C VAL A 213 -2.32 -26.08 3.30
N TRP A 214 -1.03 -26.40 3.27
CA TRP A 214 -0.55 -27.78 3.46
C TRP A 214 0.14 -27.97 4.82
N LEU A 215 1.07 -27.07 5.15
CA LEU A 215 1.96 -27.23 6.30
C LEU A 215 1.24 -26.93 7.63
N GLN A 216 0.46 -25.85 7.72
CA GLN A 216 -0.38 -25.57 8.90
C GLN A 216 -1.47 -26.62 9.10
N GLN A 217 -2.11 -27.15 8.05
CA GLN A 217 -3.09 -28.23 8.19
C GLN A 217 -2.46 -29.53 8.73
N LYS A 218 -1.27 -29.90 8.25
CA LYS A 218 -0.51 -31.05 8.79
C LYS A 218 -0.06 -30.80 10.23
N ALA A 219 0.51 -29.63 10.52
CA ALA A 219 0.95 -29.25 11.86
C ALA A 219 -0.21 -29.19 12.87
N GLY A 220 -1.39 -28.71 12.45
CA GLY A 220 -2.61 -28.73 13.25
C GLY A 220 -3.06 -30.15 13.57
N LYS A 221 -3.14 -31.04 12.58
CA LYS A 221 -3.47 -32.47 12.77
C LYS A 221 -2.45 -33.19 13.66
N LEU A 222 -1.16 -32.88 13.53
CA LEU A 222 -0.10 -33.41 14.40
C LEU A 222 -0.23 -32.88 15.84
N ARG A 223 -0.38 -31.57 16.04
CA ARG A 223 -0.60 -30.97 17.37
C ARG A 223 -1.87 -31.48 18.03
N ALA A 224 -2.95 -31.70 17.28
CA ALA A 224 -4.17 -32.33 17.79
C ALA A 224 -3.92 -33.77 18.25
N LYS A 225 -3.24 -34.61 17.44
CA LYS A 225 -2.84 -35.97 17.85
C LYS A 225 -1.93 -35.98 19.09
N TRP A 226 -0.95 -35.06 19.18
CA TRP A 226 -0.06 -34.93 20.33
C TRP A 226 -0.80 -34.47 21.59
N LYS A 227 -1.71 -33.48 21.47
CA LYS A 227 -2.52 -33.00 22.59
C LYS A 227 -3.47 -34.10 23.07
N ALA A 228 -4.13 -34.82 22.16
CA ALA A 228 -4.97 -35.98 22.49
C ALA A 228 -4.17 -37.11 23.18
N LYS A 229 -2.96 -37.45 22.69
CA LYS A 229 -2.09 -38.44 23.36
C LYS A 229 -1.68 -37.98 24.76
N ARG A 230 -1.38 -36.69 24.94
CA ARG A 230 -1.01 -36.12 26.25
C ARG A 230 -2.19 -36.00 27.21
N THR A 231 -3.42 -35.84 26.71
CA THR A 231 -4.63 -35.97 27.53
C THR A 231 -4.89 -37.42 27.93
N ARG A 232 -4.75 -38.39 27.02
CA ARG A 232 -4.88 -39.83 27.35
C ARG A 232 -3.92 -40.26 28.45
N ALA A 233 -2.63 -39.99 28.29
CA ALA A 233 -1.61 -40.30 29.29
C ALA A 233 -1.84 -39.61 30.64
N ARG A 234 -2.58 -38.49 30.68
CA ARG A 234 -2.96 -37.79 31.92
C ARG A 234 -4.22 -38.38 32.58
N ASN A 235 -5.11 -39.01 31.82
CA ASN A 235 -6.22 -39.77 32.40
C ASN A 235 -5.71 -41.14 32.88
N GLU A 236 -4.92 -41.83 32.05
CA GLU A 236 -4.33 -43.15 32.35
C GLU A 236 -3.49 -43.13 33.66
N GLY A 237 -2.74 -42.06 33.93
CA GLY A 237 -2.05 -41.86 35.22
C GLY A 237 -2.92 -41.36 36.38
N GLY A 238 -4.14 -40.89 36.13
CA GLY A 238 -5.09 -40.51 37.18
C GLY A 238 -5.82 -41.72 37.77
N ASP A 239 -6.08 -42.73 36.94
CA ASP A 239 -6.70 -43.99 37.37
C ASP A 239 -5.76 -44.83 38.28
N GLU A 240 -4.45 -44.57 38.26
CA GLU A 240 -3.47 -45.17 39.19
C GLU A 240 -3.51 -44.52 40.59
N GLU A 241 -3.61 -43.19 40.73
CA GLU A 241 -3.73 -42.51 42.04
C GLU A 241 -5.04 -42.89 42.77
N VAL A 242 -6.13 -43.10 42.01
CA VAL A 242 -7.42 -43.55 42.55
C VAL A 242 -7.38 -45.02 42.99
N ASN A 243 -6.65 -45.90 42.28
CA ASN A 243 -6.47 -47.30 42.72
C ASN A 243 -5.51 -47.43 43.91
N ALA A 244 -4.41 -46.67 43.92
CA ALA A 244 -3.43 -46.71 45.00
C ALA A 244 -4.08 -46.39 46.37
N SER A 245 -4.95 -45.38 46.39
CA SER A 245 -5.66 -44.93 47.59
C SER A 245 -6.79 -45.87 48.07
N GLN A 246 -7.26 -46.83 47.27
CA GLN A 246 -8.21 -47.86 47.70
C GLN A 246 -7.53 -49.13 48.24
N SER A 247 -6.21 -49.29 48.07
CA SER A 247 -5.51 -50.54 48.43
C SER A 247 -5.19 -50.73 49.92
N ILE A 248 -5.37 -49.69 50.76
CA ILE A 248 -4.94 -49.67 52.16
C ILE A 248 -6.10 -49.32 53.12
N SER A 249 -6.96 -50.30 53.43
CA SER A 249 -7.44 -50.59 54.80
C SER A 249 -8.46 -51.74 54.79
N LEU A 250 -8.00 -52.99 54.95
CA LEU A 250 -8.88 -54.13 55.20
C LEU A 250 -8.15 -55.29 55.90
N LYS A 251 -7.83 -55.10 57.19
CA LYS A 251 -7.50 -56.20 58.11
C LYS A 251 -8.09 -55.93 59.49
N GLU A 252 -8.80 -56.93 59.99
CA GLU A 252 -9.22 -57.12 61.39
C GLU A 252 -10.25 -56.09 61.94
N TYR A 253 -11.13 -56.43 62.90
CA TYR A 253 -11.27 -57.67 63.68
C TYR A 253 -12.73 -58.19 63.77
N LYS A 254 -12.91 -59.29 64.50
CA LYS A 254 -14.07 -60.19 64.57
C LYS A 254 -15.34 -59.68 65.32
N GLN A 255 -16.50 -60.14 64.81
CA GLN A 255 -17.55 -60.89 65.56
C GLN A 255 -18.58 -60.16 66.49
N ALA A 256 -19.83 -60.04 66.02
CA ALA A 256 -21.07 -60.36 66.76
C ALA A 256 -22.31 -60.45 65.82
N VAL A 257 -23.36 -61.16 66.26
CA VAL A 257 -24.67 -61.43 65.60
C VAL A 257 -25.70 -61.38 66.76
N PRO A 258 -26.93 -60.78 66.69
CA PRO A 258 -28.01 -61.20 65.76
C PRO A 258 -29.00 -60.05 65.30
N VAL A 259 -29.84 -60.20 64.25
CA VAL A 259 -31.31 -60.57 64.24
C VAL A 259 -32.22 -59.49 64.90
N GLU A 260 -33.32 -58.93 64.34
CA GLU A 260 -34.14 -59.25 63.13
C GLU A 260 -35.15 -58.11 62.70
N LEU A 261 -36.13 -58.46 61.85
CA LEU A 261 -37.53 -57.95 61.76
C LEU A 261 -37.89 -56.61 61.05
N SER A 262 -37.95 -56.69 59.72
CA SER A 262 -39.21 -56.67 58.93
C SER A 262 -40.27 -55.51 59.03
N LYS A 263 -40.35 -54.75 57.92
CA LYS A 263 -41.57 -54.31 57.16
C LYS A 263 -42.48 -53.12 57.60
N ARG A 264 -42.82 -52.35 56.53
CA ARG A 264 -44.11 -51.66 56.18
C ARG A 264 -44.48 -50.30 56.83
N LYS A 265 -44.75 -49.32 55.93
CA LYS A 265 -45.86 -48.31 55.88
C LYS A 265 -46.08 -47.38 57.11
N SER A 266 -46.59 -46.15 56.99
CA SER A 266 -47.29 -45.39 55.93
C SER A 266 -47.18 -43.86 56.16
N GLN A 267 -47.76 -43.04 55.25
CA GLN A 267 -48.25 -41.63 55.42
C GLN A 267 -47.22 -40.55 55.86
N ALA A 268 -47.14 -39.33 55.31
CA ALA A 268 -48.10 -38.35 54.75
C ALA A 268 -48.69 -37.35 55.78
N GLU A 269 -48.77 -36.08 55.33
CA GLU A 269 -49.54 -34.91 55.85
C GLU A 269 -49.04 -34.03 57.02
N GLY A 270 -49.41 -32.74 56.92
CA GLY A 270 -49.49 -31.74 57.99
C GLY A 270 -48.39 -30.65 58.02
N SER A 271 -48.66 -29.36 58.28
CA SER A 271 -49.93 -28.59 58.19
C SER A 271 -49.66 -27.06 58.15
N LYS A 272 -50.71 -26.23 58.06
CA LYS A 272 -50.68 -24.75 57.91
C LYS A 272 -50.83 -23.97 59.23
N ALA A 273 -50.26 -22.77 59.30
CA ALA A 273 -50.79 -21.58 60.02
C ALA A 273 -49.98 -20.32 59.57
N ARG A 274 -50.44 -19.05 59.62
CA ARG A 274 -51.69 -18.42 60.11
C ARG A 274 -51.97 -17.13 59.29
N ALA A 275 -53.16 -16.54 59.36
CA ALA A 275 -53.53 -15.32 58.61
C ALA A 275 -54.42 -14.33 59.40
N SER A 276 -54.31 -13.03 59.06
CA SER A 276 -55.07 -11.86 59.60
C SER A 276 -54.47 -10.55 59.00
N THR A 277 -55.12 -9.39 58.80
CA THR A 277 -56.52 -8.87 58.74
C THR A 277 -56.42 -7.34 58.46
N GLU A 278 -57.30 -6.61 57.75
CA GLU A 278 -58.32 -6.91 56.72
C GLU A 278 -58.86 -5.57 56.11
N HIS A 279 -59.98 -5.60 55.36
CA HIS A 279 -60.82 -4.48 54.85
C HIS A 279 -60.30 -3.58 53.70
N GLY A 280 -61.24 -3.03 52.91
CA GLY A 280 -61.05 -2.19 51.71
C GLY A 280 -61.57 -0.74 51.86
N PRO A 281 -62.16 -0.05 50.84
CA PRO A 281 -62.71 -0.56 49.57
C PRO A 281 -62.17 0.17 48.30
N ALA A 282 -62.81 -0.06 47.14
CA ALA A 282 -62.36 0.39 45.82
C ALA A 282 -62.89 1.76 45.36
N ARG A 283 -62.22 2.34 44.34
CA ARG A 283 -62.78 3.35 43.41
C ARG A 283 -62.34 3.05 41.98
N GLN A 284 -63.23 3.25 41.02
CA GLN A 284 -62.93 3.30 39.58
C GLN A 284 -62.83 4.76 39.11
N GLY A 285 -62.04 5.00 38.07
CA GLY A 285 -61.93 6.28 37.37
C GLY A 285 -61.05 6.12 36.13
N PRO A 286 -61.50 6.52 34.92
CA PRO A 286 -60.74 6.34 33.69
C PRO A 286 -59.84 7.55 33.39
N LEU A 287 -58.81 7.35 32.55
CA LEU A 287 -58.32 8.32 31.56
C LEU A 287 -57.31 7.64 30.61
N GLU A 288 -57.15 8.22 29.42
CA GLU A 288 -56.39 7.65 28.28
C GLU A 288 -54.96 8.23 28.16
N ASN A 289 -54.27 7.82 27.09
CA ASN A 289 -53.13 8.52 26.46
C ASN A 289 -51.76 8.47 27.17
N GLY A 290 -51.09 7.34 26.96
CA GLY A 290 -49.93 7.30 26.05
C GLY A 290 -48.64 8.05 26.41
N LEU A 291 -47.57 7.27 26.60
CA LEU A 291 -46.22 7.64 26.17
C LEU A 291 -45.50 6.37 25.66
N ALA A 292 -44.48 6.55 24.81
CA ALA A 292 -43.93 5.48 23.99
C ALA A 292 -42.89 4.59 24.71
N ARG A 293 -42.65 3.40 24.14
CA ARG A 293 -41.53 2.54 24.51
C ARG A 293 -40.22 3.10 23.96
N GLU A 294 -39.45 3.79 24.80
CA GLU A 294 -37.99 3.88 24.60
C GLU A 294 -37.34 2.60 25.17
N GLY A 295 -36.28 2.10 24.53
CA GLY A 295 -35.67 0.81 24.88
C GLY A 295 -35.45 -0.17 23.71
N VAL A 296 -35.29 0.32 22.48
CA VAL A 296 -34.62 -0.43 21.41
C VAL A 296 -33.41 0.39 21.00
N GLU A 297 -32.24 0.07 21.56
CA GLU A 297 -30.98 0.60 21.04
C GLU A 297 -30.79 0.07 19.62
N ASN A 298 -30.81 0.98 18.63
CA ASN A 298 -30.43 0.62 17.27
C ASN A 298 -28.98 0.18 17.29
N THR A 299 -28.75 -1.11 17.03
CA THR A 299 -27.42 -1.58 16.63
C THR A 299 -27.15 -0.99 15.25
N GLU A 300 -26.48 0.17 15.21
CA GLU A 300 -26.07 0.82 13.96
C GLU A 300 -25.13 -0.11 13.18
N GLY A 301 -25.69 -0.87 12.25
CA GLY A 301 -24.93 -1.75 11.37
C GLY A 301 -23.98 -0.90 10.54
N ALA A 302 -22.67 -1.09 10.75
CA ALA A 302 -21.63 -0.32 10.08
C ALA A 302 -21.87 -0.28 8.56
N THR A 303 -22.04 0.93 8.02
CA THR A 303 -22.47 1.15 6.64
C THR A 303 -21.33 0.89 5.64
N VAL A 304 -21.23 -0.36 5.20
CA VAL A 304 -20.25 -0.83 4.21
C VAL A 304 -20.44 -0.12 2.86
N ALA A 305 -19.34 0.23 2.20
CA ALA A 305 -19.38 0.96 0.92
C ALA A 305 -20.02 0.18 -0.24
N ASP A 306 -20.79 0.90 -1.06
CA ASP A 306 -21.34 0.38 -2.30
C ASP A 306 -20.24 0.17 -3.35
N THR A 307 -19.66 -1.02 -3.31
CA THR A 307 -18.70 -1.54 -4.29
C THR A 307 -19.37 -2.19 -5.50
N LYS A 308 -20.70 -2.14 -5.64
CA LYS A 308 -21.46 -2.90 -6.65
C LYS A 308 -21.94 -2.05 -7.81
N THR A 309 -22.46 -0.85 -7.56
CA THR A 309 -23.15 -0.02 -8.59
C THR A 309 -22.28 0.34 -9.80
N HIS A 310 -20.98 0.56 -9.59
CA HIS A 310 -20.02 0.81 -10.67
C HIS A 310 -19.10 -0.39 -10.98
N ASN A 311 -19.42 -1.59 -10.48
CA ASN A 311 -18.57 -2.74 -10.70
C ASN A 311 -18.61 -3.17 -12.18
N ILE A 312 -17.43 -3.45 -12.73
CA ILE A 312 -17.28 -3.99 -14.07
C ILE A 312 -17.69 -5.47 -14.05
N SER A 313 -18.30 -5.97 -15.14
CA SER A 313 -18.70 -7.38 -15.19
C SER A 313 -17.47 -8.30 -15.15
N ILE A 314 -17.57 -9.43 -14.44
CA ILE A 314 -16.51 -10.43 -14.32
C ILE A 314 -15.98 -10.87 -15.70
N LYS A 315 -16.86 -10.96 -16.71
CA LYS A 315 -16.48 -11.28 -18.10
C LYS A 315 -15.54 -10.22 -18.70
N LEU A 316 -15.85 -8.94 -18.52
CA LEU A 316 -15.02 -7.83 -18.99
C LEU A 316 -13.72 -7.72 -18.17
N GLY A 317 -13.75 -7.99 -16.86
CA GLY A 317 -12.56 -8.06 -16.02
C GLY A 317 -11.56 -9.12 -16.46
N ILE A 318 -12.04 -10.35 -16.69
CA ILE A 318 -11.23 -11.44 -17.23
C ILE A 318 -10.72 -11.09 -18.64
N SER A 319 -11.54 -10.48 -19.49
CA SER A 319 -11.12 -10.00 -20.81
C SER A 319 -9.98 -8.97 -20.73
N LEU A 320 -10.05 -8.00 -19.80
CA LEU A 320 -8.97 -7.03 -19.57
C LEU A 320 -7.68 -7.70 -19.09
N ILE A 321 -7.75 -8.70 -18.20
CA ILE A 321 -6.58 -9.45 -17.73
C ILE A 321 -5.96 -10.26 -18.89
N VAL A 322 -6.78 -10.92 -19.72
CA VAL A 322 -6.33 -11.71 -20.87
C VAL A 322 -5.73 -10.80 -21.95
N ALA A 323 -6.37 -9.66 -22.26
CA ALA A 323 -5.85 -8.67 -23.21
C ALA A 323 -4.53 -8.03 -22.71
N PHE A 324 -4.41 -7.79 -21.41
CA PHE A 324 -3.14 -7.38 -20.79
C PHE A 324 -2.06 -8.45 -20.97
N LEU A 325 -2.32 -9.71 -20.63
CA LEU A 325 -1.34 -10.80 -20.80
C LEU A 325 -0.92 -11.00 -22.26
N ILE A 326 -1.87 -10.93 -23.21
CA ILE A 326 -1.60 -11.01 -24.65
C ILE A 326 -0.73 -9.82 -25.09
N SER A 327 -1.07 -8.59 -24.70
CA SER A 327 -0.28 -7.41 -25.08
C SER A 327 1.12 -7.41 -24.45
N PHE A 328 1.27 -7.83 -23.19
CA PHE A 328 2.59 -8.03 -22.57
C PHE A 328 3.43 -9.05 -23.35
N VAL A 329 2.88 -10.22 -23.67
CA VAL A 329 3.59 -11.25 -24.45
C VAL A 329 3.98 -10.73 -25.83
N LEU A 330 3.06 -10.09 -26.56
CA LEU A 330 3.35 -9.53 -27.88
C LEU A 330 4.44 -8.45 -27.83
N ILE A 331 4.35 -7.48 -26.91
CA ILE A 331 5.35 -6.40 -26.77
C ILE A 331 6.72 -6.99 -26.40
N MET A 332 6.79 -7.96 -25.48
CA MET A 332 8.05 -8.61 -25.10
C MET A 332 8.64 -9.49 -26.20
N VAL A 333 7.81 -10.19 -26.99
CA VAL A 333 8.27 -10.96 -28.17
C VAL A 333 8.79 -10.02 -29.26
N PHE A 334 8.07 -8.94 -29.60
CA PHE A 334 8.56 -7.97 -30.59
C PHE A 334 9.87 -7.29 -30.14
N ARG A 335 9.99 -6.93 -28.85
CA ARG A 335 11.24 -6.41 -28.24
C ARG A 335 12.42 -7.41 -28.30
N GLY A 336 12.15 -8.71 -28.35
CA GLY A 336 13.18 -9.75 -28.46
C GLY A 336 13.50 -10.21 -29.89
N VAL A 337 12.60 -9.96 -30.86
CA VAL A 337 12.69 -10.51 -32.23
C VAL A 337 13.03 -9.45 -33.27
N LEU A 338 12.71 -8.17 -33.06
CA LEU A 338 13.02 -7.09 -34.00
C LEU A 338 14.48 -6.65 -33.88
N PRO A 339 15.35 -6.85 -34.90
CA PRO A 339 16.78 -6.49 -34.78
C PRO A 339 17.06 -4.98 -34.87
N HIS A 340 16.12 -4.25 -35.45
CA HIS A 340 16.18 -2.81 -35.71
C HIS A 340 14.85 -2.15 -35.30
N SER A 341 14.52 -2.26 -34.02
CA SER A 341 13.41 -1.52 -33.43
C SER A 341 13.64 -0.02 -33.48
N THR A 342 12.56 0.76 -33.43
CA THR A 342 12.66 2.22 -33.31
C THR A 342 12.82 2.60 -31.85
N ARG A 343 13.64 3.62 -31.54
CA ARG A 343 13.88 4.07 -30.15
C ARG A 343 12.57 4.39 -29.41
N SER A 344 11.54 4.86 -30.11
CA SER A 344 10.19 5.06 -29.58
C SER A 344 9.51 3.75 -29.12
N PHE A 345 9.65 2.68 -29.90
CA PHE A 345 9.14 1.35 -29.53
C PHE A 345 9.93 0.76 -28.35
N ASP A 346 11.26 0.91 -28.33
CA ASP A 346 12.09 0.41 -27.23
C ASP A 346 11.81 1.17 -25.93
N LEU A 347 11.69 2.50 -25.98
CA LEU A 347 11.24 3.34 -24.88
C LEU A 347 9.89 2.87 -24.35
N PHE A 348 8.88 2.74 -25.22
CA PHE A 348 7.56 2.28 -24.81
C PHE A 348 7.60 0.87 -24.19
N SER A 349 8.35 -0.06 -24.79
CA SER A 349 8.45 -1.44 -24.32
C SER A 349 9.22 -1.57 -23.01
N ASN A 350 10.27 -0.77 -22.82
CA ASN A 350 11.01 -0.66 -21.56
C ASN A 350 10.13 -0.07 -20.45
N MET A 351 9.34 0.97 -20.75
CA MET A 351 8.43 1.60 -19.79
C MET A 351 7.20 0.74 -19.49
N TYR A 352 6.70 -0.02 -20.46
CA TYR A 352 5.64 -1.02 -20.27
C TYR A 352 6.11 -2.21 -19.44
N LEU A 353 7.33 -2.71 -19.68
CA LEU A 353 7.96 -3.72 -18.83
C LEU A 353 8.17 -3.18 -17.42
N ALA A 354 8.70 -1.95 -17.27
CA ALA A 354 8.81 -1.28 -15.98
C ALA A 354 7.45 -1.24 -15.26
N GLY A 355 6.41 -0.69 -15.90
CA GLY A 355 5.02 -0.67 -15.40
C GLY A 355 4.46 -2.03 -14.99
N THR A 356 4.95 -3.12 -15.60
CA THR A 356 4.55 -4.51 -15.33
C THR A 356 5.33 -5.16 -14.17
N ILE A 357 6.48 -4.61 -13.76
CA ILE A 357 7.31 -5.16 -12.66
C ILE A 357 7.34 -4.29 -11.38
N ILE A 358 6.56 -3.20 -11.34
CA ILE A 358 6.50 -2.32 -10.15
C ILE A 358 5.67 -2.96 -9.03
N PHE A 359 6.31 -3.43 -7.95
CA PHE A 359 5.61 -3.83 -6.73
C PHE A 359 6.06 -2.98 -5.54
N GLY A 360 5.20 -2.83 -4.51
CA GLY A 360 5.50 -2.11 -3.26
C GLY A 360 5.59 -0.58 -3.36
N GLY A 361 6.20 -0.02 -4.40
CA GLY A 361 6.27 1.44 -4.59
C GLY A 361 7.30 1.93 -5.62
N GLY A 362 7.43 3.27 -5.67
CA GLY A 362 8.41 4.04 -6.46
C GLY A 362 9.79 3.41 -6.63
N PRO A 363 10.54 3.21 -5.54
CA PRO A 363 12.00 3.21 -5.62
C PRO A 363 12.60 1.97 -6.29
N VAL A 364 11.97 0.80 -6.19
CA VAL A 364 12.50 -0.49 -6.70
C VAL A 364 12.78 -0.45 -8.19
N VAL A 365 12.03 0.37 -8.92
CA VAL A 365 12.07 0.46 -10.38
C VAL A 365 12.99 1.57 -10.87
N ILE A 366 13.45 2.48 -10.00
CA ILE A 366 14.33 3.58 -10.40
C ILE A 366 15.70 3.06 -10.92
N PRO A 367 16.41 2.14 -10.24
CA PRO A 367 17.62 1.53 -10.79
C PRO A 367 17.39 0.79 -12.12
N LEU A 368 16.23 0.16 -12.28
CA LEU A 368 15.84 -0.52 -13.53
C LEU A 368 15.61 0.49 -14.66
N LEU A 369 14.97 1.63 -14.37
CA LEU A 369 14.82 2.73 -15.34
C LEU A 369 16.18 3.27 -15.80
N ARG A 370 17.19 3.38 -14.91
CA ARG A 370 18.57 3.73 -15.31
C ARG A 370 19.06 2.77 -16.39
N SER A 371 18.97 1.46 -16.14
CA SER A 371 19.42 0.44 -17.11
C SER A 371 18.63 0.40 -18.43
N TYR A 372 17.47 1.05 -18.49
CA TYR A 372 16.61 1.09 -19.67
C TYR A 372 16.77 2.34 -20.54
N VAL A 373 17.47 3.38 -20.07
CA VAL A 373 17.62 4.65 -20.81
C VAL A 373 19.04 5.26 -20.74
N VAL A 374 19.80 4.95 -19.68
CA VAL A 374 21.19 5.43 -19.50
C VAL A 374 22.18 4.46 -20.11
N ASP A 375 22.07 3.17 -19.79
CA ASP A 375 22.97 2.14 -20.34
C ASP A 375 22.89 2.03 -21.90
N PRO A 376 21.71 2.24 -22.55
CA PRO A 376 21.60 2.41 -24.01
C PRO A 376 22.07 3.77 -24.57
N GLY A 377 22.53 4.70 -23.73
CA GLY A 377 23.04 6.02 -24.12
C GLY A 377 21.97 7.03 -24.57
N TRP A 378 20.70 6.88 -24.19
CA TRP A 378 19.63 7.81 -24.59
C TRP A 378 19.44 8.99 -23.64
N VAL A 379 19.85 8.84 -22.38
CA VAL A 379 19.78 9.86 -21.32
C VAL A 379 21.10 9.82 -20.55
N SER A 380 21.72 10.97 -20.28
CA SER A 380 23.00 10.94 -19.53
C SER A 380 22.77 10.51 -18.07
N PRO A 381 23.77 9.88 -17.41
CA PRO A 381 23.66 9.54 -15.99
C PRO A 381 23.38 10.76 -15.10
N ARG A 382 23.97 11.91 -15.45
CA ARG A 382 23.76 13.21 -14.81
C ARG A 382 22.29 13.63 -14.87
N ASP A 383 21.68 13.58 -16.07
CA ASP A 383 20.29 14.02 -16.26
C ASP A 383 19.33 13.07 -15.55
N PHE A 384 19.60 11.77 -15.62
CA PHE A 384 18.86 10.76 -14.86
C PHE A 384 18.87 11.09 -13.35
N LEU A 385 20.05 11.37 -12.78
CA LEU A 385 20.20 11.71 -11.35
C LEU A 385 19.62 13.08 -10.98
N LEU A 386 19.63 14.06 -11.89
CA LEU A 386 19.00 15.37 -11.70
C LEU A 386 17.47 15.26 -11.70
N GLY A 387 16.90 14.53 -12.66
CA GLY A 387 15.46 14.27 -12.71
C GLY A 387 14.98 13.45 -11.51
N LEU A 388 15.80 12.51 -11.02
CA LEU A 388 15.55 11.74 -9.80
C LEU A 388 15.55 12.61 -8.53
N ALA A 389 16.55 13.48 -8.38
CA ALA A 389 16.62 14.44 -7.27
C ALA A 389 15.34 15.30 -7.18
N ILE A 390 14.85 15.78 -8.33
CA ILE A 390 13.73 16.73 -8.39
C ILE A 390 12.37 16.04 -8.26
N ILE A 391 12.14 14.88 -8.89
CA ILE A 391 10.82 14.19 -8.81
C ILE A 391 10.44 13.77 -7.38
N GLN A 392 11.42 13.58 -6.51
CA GLN A 392 11.19 13.22 -5.11
C GLN A 392 10.66 14.39 -4.27
N ALA A 393 10.91 15.64 -4.69
CA ALA A 393 10.35 16.85 -4.12
C ALA A 393 9.06 17.33 -4.82
N PHE A 394 8.67 16.72 -5.95
CA PHE A 394 7.46 17.07 -6.69
C PHE A 394 6.18 16.45 -6.08
N PRO A 395 5.00 17.09 -6.26
CA PRO A 395 3.72 16.53 -5.85
C PRO A 395 3.18 15.52 -6.87
N GLY A 396 2.29 14.65 -6.40
CA GLY A 396 1.65 13.60 -7.19
C GLY A 396 2.51 12.34 -7.29
N PRO A 397 2.32 11.49 -8.30
CA PRO A 397 3.00 10.20 -8.38
C PRO A 397 4.44 10.36 -8.88
N ASN A 398 5.42 9.89 -8.11
CA ASN A 398 6.86 9.91 -8.45
C ASN A 398 7.18 9.22 -9.80
N PHE A 399 6.29 8.34 -10.29
CA PHE A 399 6.40 7.75 -11.62
C PHE A 399 6.17 8.73 -12.78
N ASN A 400 5.81 9.99 -12.48
CA ASN A 400 5.91 11.09 -13.45
C ASN A 400 7.36 11.31 -13.96
N PHE A 401 8.37 10.73 -13.30
CA PHE A 401 9.74 10.58 -13.83
C PHE A 401 9.78 9.94 -15.23
N ALA A 402 8.84 9.04 -15.56
CA ALA A 402 8.78 8.42 -16.89
C ALA A 402 8.43 9.41 -18.03
N ILE A 403 7.74 10.52 -17.73
CA ILE A 403 7.53 11.61 -18.71
C ILE A 403 8.86 12.30 -19.01
N TYR A 404 9.64 12.61 -17.97
CA TYR A 404 10.96 13.22 -18.08
C TYR A 404 11.93 12.32 -18.85
N LEU A 405 12.08 11.06 -18.44
CA LEU A 405 12.94 10.09 -19.12
C LEU A 405 12.48 9.81 -20.56
N GLY A 406 11.16 9.74 -20.80
CA GLY A 406 10.62 9.53 -22.15
C GLY A 406 10.87 10.70 -23.09
N ALA A 407 10.75 11.94 -22.60
CA ALA A 407 11.07 13.14 -23.36
C ALA A 407 12.58 13.23 -23.68
N LEU A 408 13.46 12.95 -22.71
CA LEU A 408 14.90 12.93 -22.94
C LEU A 408 15.33 11.77 -23.87
N SER A 409 14.75 10.58 -23.74
CA SER A 409 15.17 9.42 -24.54
C SER A 409 15.01 9.62 -26.05
N VAL A 410 14.00 10.40 -26.48
CA VAL A 410 13.78 10.76 -27.89
C VAL A 410 14.44 12.08 -28.30
N ALA A 411 15.13 12.78 -27.38
CA ALA A 411 15.90 13.96 -27.73
C ALA A 411 16.96 13.63 -28.78
N GLY A 412 17.12 14.51 -29.76
CA GLY A 412 18.00 14.31 -30.92
C GLY A 412 17.55 13.21 -31.91
N SER A 413 16.50 12.42 -31.64
CA SER A 413 16.09 11.32 -32.53
C SER A 413 15.09 11.72 -33.64
N GLY A 414 14.94 13.02 -33.91
CA GLY A 414 13.97 13.56 -34.87
C GLY A 414 12.49 13.45 -34.47
N VAL A 415 12.19 12.86 -33.32
CA VAL A 415 10.84 12.63 -32.79
C VAL A 415 10.48 13.75 -31.80
N PRO A 416 9.26 14.32 -31.81
CA PRO A 416 8.86 15.32 -30.83
C PRO A 416 8.98 14.80 -29.39
N THR A 417 9.65 15.56 -28.51
CA THR A 417 9.86 15.19 -27.11
C THR A 417 8.56 14.96 -26.34
N VAL A 418 7.48 15.69 -26.69
CA VAL A 418 6.12 15.44 -26.19
C VAL A 418 5.67 13.99 -26.42
N PHE A 419 5.97 13.42 -27.58
CA PHE A 419 5.58 12.06 -27.94
C PHE A 419 6.34 11.02 -27.11
N GLY A 420 7.66 11.19 -26.92
CA GLY A 420 8.44 10.37 -26.00
C GLY A 420 7.92 10.46 -24.56
N ALA A 421 7.55 11.66 -24.10
CA ALA A 421 6.92 11.88 -22.80
C ALA A 421 5.58 11.11 -22.66
N LEU A 422 4.73 11.13 -23.68
CA LEU A 422 3.46 10.39 -23.72
C LEU A 422 3.67 8.88 -23.76
N LEU A 423 4.68 8.38 -24.49
CA LEU A 423 5.03 6.95 -24.50
C LEU A 423 5.52 6.47 -23.13
N GLY A 424 6.36 7.26 -22.45
CA GLY A 424 6.79 6.97 -21.08
C GLY A 424 5.63 6.97 -20.09
N TYR A 425 4.73 7.95 -20.19
CA TYR A 425 3.53 8.05 -19.37
C TYR A 425 2.59 6.84 -19.53
N LEU A 426 2.24 6.52 -20.77
CA LEU A 426 1.36 5.40 -21.07
C LEU A 426 2.01 4.07 -20.69
N GLY A 427 3.28 3.86 -21.04
CA GLY A 427 4.03 2.65 -20.70
C GLY A 427 4.02 2.35 -19.20
N ILE A 428 4.35 3.33 -18.35
CA ILE A 428 4.53 3.04 -16.91
C ILE A 428 3.21 2.91 -16.13
N PHE A 429 2.14 3.61 -16.54
CA PHE A 429 0.87 3.61 -15.81
C PHE A 429 -0.18 2.61 -16.36
N PHE A 430 -0.22 2.37 -17.67
CA PHE A 430 -1.27 1.54 -18.30
C PHE A 430 -1.32 0.08 -17.78
N PRO A 431 -0.20 -0.68 -17.67
CA PRO A 431 -0.21 -2.05 -17.16
C PRO A 431 -0.88 -2.18 -15.79
N GLY A 432 -0.47 -1.33 -14.85
CA GLY A 432 -0.96 -1.34 -13.47
C GLY A 432 -2.44 -0.96 -13.36
N ILE A 433 -2.90 0.02 -14.13
CA ILE A 433 -4.30 0.47 -14.12
C ILE A 433 -5.21 -0.60 -14.73
N ILE A 434 -4.87 -1.14 -15.90
CA ILE A 434 -5.68 -2.18 -16.56
C ILE A 434 -5.77 -3.44 -15.68
N LEU A 435 -4.67 -3.87 -15.08
CA LEU A 435 -4.65 -5.04 -14.22
C LEU A 435 -5.42 -4.81 -12.90
N ALA A 436 -5.30 -3.63 -12.27
CA ALA A 436 -6.07 -3.29 -11.08
C ALA A 436 -7.58 -3.29 -11.36
N VAL A 437 -8.01 -2.69 -12.48
CA VAL A 437 -9.41 -2.66 -12.93
C VAL A 437 -9.92 -4.08 -13.23
N GLY A 438 -9.13 -4.87 -13.96
CA GLY A 438 -9.46 -6.26 -14.29
C GLY A 438 -9.64 -7.12 -13.04
N VAL A 439 -8.70 -7.04 -12.09
CA VAL A 439 -8.71 -7.84 -10.85
C VAL A 439 -9.78 -7.36 -9.86
N GLN A 440 -10.04 -6.05 -9.76
CA GLN A 440 -11.07 -5.51 -8.84
C GLN A 440 -12.45 -6.14 -9.10
N SER A 441 -12.84 -6.30 -10.37
CA SER A 441 -14.13 -6.91 -10.71
C SER A 441 -14.28 -8.39 -10.34
N ILE A 442 -13.17 -9.13 -10.26
CA ILE A 442 -13.14 -10.54 -9.82
C ILE A 442 -12.72 -10.70 -8.35
N TRP A 443 -12.38 -9.62 -7.65
CA TRP A 443 -11.80 -9.64 -6.31
C TRP A 443 -12.66 -10.40 -5.29
N GLN A 444 -13.98 -10.17 -5.31
CA GLN A 444 -14.93 -10.82 -4.41
C GLN A 444 -14.92 -12.35 -4.58
N ALA A 445 -14.72 -12.87 -5.80
CA ALA A 445 -14.62 -14.31 -6.08
C ALA A 445 -13.22 -14.88 -5.83
N LEU A 446 -12.17 -14.05 -5.92
CA LEU A 446 -10.79 -14.44 -5.61
C LEU A 446 -10.54 -14.53 -4.10
N ARG A 447 -10.90 -13.50 -3.34
CA ARG A 447 -10.62 -13.39 -1.89
C ARG A 447 -11.29 -14.49 -1.05
N ALA A 448 -12.39 -15.07 -1.53
CA ALA A 448 -13.06 -16.20 -0.91
C ALA A 448 -12.19 -17.48 -0.89
N LYS A 449 -11.12 -17.53 -1.70
CA LYS A 449 -10.18 -18.66 -1.76
C LYS A 449 -8.96 -18.35 -0.91
N ALA A 450 -8.82 -19.03 0.22
CA ALA A 450 -7.73 -18.82 1.17
C ALA A 450 -6.32 -18.88 0.53
N TRP A 451 -6.12 -19.73 -0.49
CA TRP A 451 -4.84 -19.81 -1.21
C TRP A 451 -4.51 -18.53 -1.99
N VAL A 452 -5.49 -17.75 -2.45
CA VAL A 452 -5.23 -16.48 -3.16
C VAL A 452 -4.77 -15.41 -2.18
N VAL A 453 -5.44 -15.27 -1.04
CA VAL A 453 -5.05 -14.33 0.02
C VAL A 453 -3.65 -14.67 0.56
N SER A 454 -3.37 -15.96 0.72
CA SER A 454 -2.06 -16.50 1.09
C SER A 454 -0.97 -16.17 0.05
N LEU A 455 -1.23 -16.42 -1.25
CA LEU A 455 -0.32 -16.10 -2.35
C LEU A 455 0.04 -14.60 -2.38
N LEU A 456 -0.98 -13.73 -2.34
CA LEU A 456 -0.82 -12.28 -2.42
C LEU A 456 -0.07 -11.70 -1.21
N ARG A 457 -0.26 -12.29 -0.01
CA ARG A 457 0.51 -11.95 1.20
C ARG A 457 2.00 -12.24 1.02
N GLY A 458 2.34 -13.40 0.46
CA GLY A 458 3.73 -13.79 0.18
C GLY A 458 4.40 -12.95 -0.92
N ILE A 459 3.65 -12.64 -1.98
CA ILE A 459 4.04 -11.73 -3.06
C ILE A 459 4.40 -10.35 -2.48
N ASN A 460 3.49 -9.75 -1.71
CA ASN A 460 3.68 -8.43 -1.11
C ASN A 460 4.89 -8.38 -0.17
N ALA A 461 5.01 -9.35 0.76
CA ALA A 461 6.15 -9.39 1.69
C ALA A 461 7.51 -9.47 0.96
N THR A 462 7.61 -10.30 -0.08
CA THR A 462 8.86 -10.47 -0.82
C THR A 462 9.18 -9.25 -1.68
N ALA A 463 8.18 -8.64 -2.32
CA ALA A 463 8.32 -7.39 -3.06
C ALA A 463 8.76 -6.22 -2.16
N VAL A 464 8.23 -6.15 -0.93
CA VAL A 464 8.65 -5.16 0.07
C VAL A 464 10.09 -5.40 0.54
N GLY A 465 10.54 -6.66 0.66
CA GLY A 465 11.95 -6.99 0.88
C GLY A 465 12.87 -6.39 -0.19
N LEU A 466 12.47 -6.47 -1.47
CA LEU A 466 13.23 -5.91 -2.60
C LEU A 466 13.32 -4.37 -2.60
N VAL A 467 12.53 -3.66 -1.76
CA VAL A 467 12.70 -2.20 -1.59
C VAL A 467 14.03 -1.88 -0.91
N PHE A 468 14.57 -2.75 -0.05
CA PHE A 468 15.91 -2.55 0.54
C PHE A 468 17.03 -2.69 -0.50
N THR A 469 16.85 -3.54 -1.52
CA THR A 469 17.73 -3.57 -2.70
C THR A 469 17.74 -2.22 -3.41
N ALA A 470 16.59 -1.54 -3.47
CA ALA A 470 16.46 -0.21 -4.07
C ALA A 470 17.21 0.85 -3.25
N VAL A 471 17.13 0.82 -1.91
CA VAL A 471 17.90 1.70 -1.03
C VAL A 471 19.39 1.58 -1.33
N TYR A 472 19.93 0.36 -1.36
CA TYR A 472 21.34 0.12 -1.69
C TYR A 472 21.69 0.55 -3.13
N ARG A 473 20.86 0.22 -4.12
CA ARG A 473 21.10 0.61 -5.52
C ARG A 473 21.08 2.13 -5.75
N LEU A 474 20.35 2.89 -4.94
CA LEU A 474 20.40 4.36 -4.97
C LEU A 474 21.54 4.93 -4.13
N TRP A 475 21.94 4.26 -3.05
CA TRP A 475 23.12 4.62 -2.24
C TRP A 475 24.41 4.61 -3.06
N GLU A 476 24.59 3.59 -3.91
CA GLU A 476 25.79 3.42 -4.76
C GLU A 476 25.94 4.48 -5.87
N ILE A 477 24.89 5.27 -6.14
CA ILE A 477 24.89 6.36 -7.15
C ILE A 477 24.46 7.71 -6.53
N GLY A 478 24.47 7.80 -5.20
CA GLY A 478 23.73 8.82 -4.45
C GLY A 478 24.37 10.21 -4.38
N TYR A 479 25.63 10.39 -4.79
CA TYR A 479 26.23 11.73 -4.93
C TYR A 479 26.94 11.92 -6.28
N LEU A 480 27.10 13.19 -6.67
CA LEU A 480 27.63 13.63 -7.97
C LEU A 480 28.92 14.43 -7.79
N THR A 481 29.85 14.30 -8.73
CA THR A 481 31.14 14.99 -8.73
C THR A 481 31.43 15.59 -10.11
N PRO A 482 32.14 16.74 -10.22
CA PRO A 482 32.55 17.28 -11.52
C PRO A 482 33.39 16.31 -12.38
N GLU A 483 34.07 15.37 -11.75
CA GLU A 483 34.95 14.37 -12.38
C GLU A 483 34.23 13.08 -12.79
N SER A 484 33.04 12.81 -12.24
CA SER A 484 32.23 11.63 -12.56
C SER A 484 30.74 11.93 -12.56
N SER A 485 30.13 11.83 -13.74
CA SER A 485 28.70 12.01 -13.98
C SER A 485 27.85 10.79 -13.60
N ASP A 486 28.44 9.60 -13.48
CA ASP A 486 27.71 8.33 -13.32
C ASP A 486 26.96 8.17 -11.98
N GLY A 487 27.33 9.01 -11.00
CA GLY A 487 27.00 8.83 -9.60
C GLY A 487 28.11 8.04 -8.88
N LYS A 488 28.28 8.35 -7.59
CA LYS A 488 29.24 7.72 -6.67
C LYS A 488 28.54 7.27 -5.40
N SER A 489 29.18 6.36 -4.65
CA SER A 489 28.55 5.76 -3.47
C SER A 489 28.55 6.74 -2.29
N LEU A 490 27.41 6.93 -1.63
CA LEU A 490 27.26 7.84 -0.48
C LEU A 490 28.30 7.59 0.63
N SER A 491 28.84 6.37 0.72
CA SER A 491 29.89 6.00 1.68
C SER A 491 31.31 6.50 1.37
N GLU A 492 31.59 7.01 0.18
CA GLU A 492 32.92 7.60 -0.13
C GLU A 492 33.17 8.91 0.65
N GLU A 493 32.11 9.68 0.89
CA GLU A 493 32.16 11.00 1.53
C GLU A 493 31.13 11.08 2.67
N PRO A 494 31.56 10.97 3.96
CA PRO A 494 30.66 10.78 5.10
C PRO A 494 29.56 11.85 5.27
N TRP A 495 29.71 13.04 4.71
CA TRP A 495 28.68 14.07 4.78
C TRP A 495 27.37 13.67 4.08
N TRP A 496 27.43 12.94 2.96
CA TRP A 496 26.22 12.49 2.28
C TRP A 496 25.49 11.41 3.07
N VAL A 497 26.22 10.58 3.84
CA VAL A 497 25.63 9.68 4.84
C VAL A 497 24.91 10.46 5.95
N VAL A 498 25.51 11.56 6.44
CA VAL A 498 24.87 12.43 7.43
C VAL A 498 23.56 13.01 6.89
N ILE A 499 23.53 13.53 5.65
CA ILE A 499 22.29 14.04 5.04
C ILE A 499 21.24 12.94 4.94
N ALA A 500 21.59 11.75 4.42
CA ALA A 500 20.65 10.64 4.30
C ALA A 500 20.06 10.20 5.65
N ALA A 501 20.90 10.17 6.70
CA ALA A 501 20.47 9.82 8.06
C ALA A 501 19.61 10.92 8.72
N VAL A 502 19.95 12.20 8.52
CA VAL A 502 19.15 13.34 8.99
C VAL A 502 17.77 13.35 8.31
N THR A 503 17.72 13.18 6.99
CA THR A 503 16.45 13.14 6.25
C THR A 503 15.56 11.94 6.61
N TYR A 504 16.16 10.79 6.93
CA TYR A 504 15.44 9.67 7.54
C TYR A 504 14.85 10.09 8.90
N ALA A 505 15.67 10.62 9.81
CA ALA A 505 15.29 10.92 11.19
C ALA A 505 14.24 12.06 11.31
N GLU A 506 14.41 13.16 10.56
CA GLU A 506 13.48 14.28 10.57
C GLU A 506 12.09 13.89 10.04
N THR A 507 12.06 13.05 9.01
CA THR A 507 10.80 12.54 8.44
C THR A 507 10.17 11.48 9.35
N ALA A 508 10.97 10.58 9.94
CA ALA A 508 10.47 9.47 10.76
C ALA A 508 9.97 9.90 12.14
N TRP A 509 10.74 10.73 12.85
CA TRP A 509 10.49 11.04 14.27
C TRP A 509 9.87 12.42 14.45
N PHE A 510 10.38 13.43 13.73
CA PHE A 510 9.89 14.81 13.79
C PHE A 510 8.72 15.08 12.82
N LYS A 511 8.39 14.09 11.97
CA LYS A 511 7.27 14.11 11.00
C LYS A 511 7.36 15.27 9.99
N VAL A 512 8.57 15.69 9.66
CA VAL A 512 8.82 16.72 8.63
C VAL A 512 8.28 16.21 7.28
N PRO A 513 7.41 16.97 6.58
CA PRO A 513 6.95 16.63 5.24
C PRO A 513 8.13 16.38 4.28
N PRO A 514 8.20 15.24 3.56
CA PRO A 514 9.40 14.84 2.82
C PRO A 514 9.94 15.85 1.80
N ALA A 515 9.09 16.67 1.19
CA ALA A 515 9.53 17.73 0.28
C ALA A 515 10.40 18.78 1.00
N MET A 516 10.08 19.13 2.25
CA MET A 516 10.90 20.04 3.06
C MET A 516 12.17 19.35 3.57
N ALA A 517 12.12 18.07 3.92
CA ALA A 517 13.29 17.28 4.29
C ALA A 517 14.31 17.19 3.13
N ILE A 518 13.82 16.95 1.91
CA ILE A 518 14.64 16.94 0.68
C ILE A 518 15.23 18.33 0.38
N VAL A 519 14.46 19.41 0.54
CA VAL A 519 14.99 20.78 0.41
C VAL A 519 16.02 21.10 1.51
N PHE A 520 15.83 20.62 2.73
CA PHE A 520 16.78 20.83 3.82
C PHE A 520 18.12 20.14 3.54
N GLY A 521 18.11 18.88 3.09
CA GLY A 521 19.34 18.20 2.67
C GLY A 521 20.01 18.81 1.44
N ALA A 522 19.27 19.47 0.54
CA ALA A 522 19.85 20.29 -0.53
C ALA A 522 20.64 21.49 0.02
N VAL A 523 20.11 22.15 1.06
CA VAL A 523 20.79 23.23 1.79
C VAL A 523 22.01 22.72 2.57
N LEU A 524 21.94 21.52 3.17
CA LEU A 524 23.10 20.86 3.78
C LEU A 524 24.18 20.51 2.73
N GLY A 525 23.80 20.19 1.49
CA GLY A 525 24.73 20.01 0.37
C GLY A 525 25.45 21.32 0.00
N LEU A 526 24.72 22.43 -0.10
CA LEU A 526 25.33 23.76 -0.26
C LEU A 526 26.23 24.16 0.92
N GLY A 527 25.87 23.77 2.14
CA GLY A 527 26.69 23.99 3.34
C GLY A 527 28.05 23.29 3.27
N TRP A 528 28.08 22.05 2.78
CA TRP A 528 29.33 21.32 2.52
C TRP A 528 30.17 21.99 1.43
N TYR A 529 29.55 22.48 0.35
CA TYR A 529 30.26 23.23 -0.68
C TYR A 529 30.99 24.45 -0.11
N GLY A 530 30.28 25.31 0.63
CA GLY A 530 30.89 26.48 1.27
C GLY A 530 31.97 26.12 2.29
N GLY A 531 31.80 25.02 3.04
CA GLY A 531 32.82 24.52 3.97
C GLY A 531 34.10 24.04 3.27
N VAL A 532 33.97 23.25 2.20
CA VAL A 532 35.10 22.71 1.43
C VAL A 532 35.80 23.80 0.64
N GLU A 533 35.07 24.71 -0.02
CA GLU A 533 35.64 25.84 -0.77
C GLU A 533 36.43 26.79 0.16
N TYR A 534 35.92 27.06 1.36
CA TYR A 534 36.62 27.84 2.39
C TYR A 534 37.91 27.16 2.86
N TYR A 535 37.89 25.86 3.08
CA TYR A 535 39.06 25.10 3.53
C TYR A 535 40.12 24.94 2.42
N SER A 536 39.67 24.74 1.18
CA SER A 536 40.51 24.72 -0.02
C SER A 536 41.21 26.07 -0.22
N SER A 537 40.46 27.17 -0.18
CA SER A 537 41.00 28.53 -0.31
C SER A 537 42.07 28.82 0.76
N ARG A 538 41.83 28.46 2.02
CA ARG A 538 42.84 28.62 3.09
C ARG A 538 44.13 27.81 2.85
N ARG A 539 44.07 26.66 2.18
CA ARG A 539 45.27 25.87 1.81
C ARG A 539 46.00 26.39 0.57
N ALA A 540 45.41 27.28 -0.22
CA ALA A 540 46.08 27.94 -1.35
C ALA A 540 46.86 29.21 -0.94
N PHE A 541 46.77 29.63 0.32
CA PHE A 541 47.47 30.78 0.90
C PHE A 541 48.54 30.39 1.94
N VAL A 542 48.96 29.12 1.98
CA VAL A 542 49.99 28.55 2.87
C VAL A 542 50.94 27.68 2.07
#